data_AF-A0A9E0VCE3-F1
#
_entry.id   AF-A0A9E0VCE3-F1
#
_cell.length_a   1.000
_cell.length_b   1.000
_cell.length_c   1.000
_cell.angle_alpha   90.00
_cell.angle_beta   90.00
_cell.angle_gamma   90.00
#
_symmetry.space_group_name_H-M   'P 1'
#
loop_
_entity.id
_entity.type
_entity.pdbx_description
1 polymer ?
#
loop_
_entity_poly.entity_id
_entity_poly.type
_entity_poly.pdbx_seq_one_letter_code
_entity_poly.pdbx_strand_id
1 'polypeptide(L)'
;MTKTEDLTVVCLSCLTPNAPADTECRRCRASLKSGSSLDPLQTIRDEGALFRKAVDGPPKLIVVIGVWVLFGPWILVIIALEYWLIAIGPDLVGVIFMLAGAALFIFAAKMLYSTTSKYLRAKNAPSTGDDDRASDSPLRESGRQPDGEKRWRQRVRRER
;
A
#
# COMPACT_ATOMS: atom_id res chain seq x y z
N MET A 1 42.42 -0.93 -23.14
CA MET A 1 41.16 -1.53 -22.69
C MET A 1 41.05 -1.32 -21.19
N THR A 2 40.40 -0.24 -20.77
CA THR A 2 40.20 0.09 -19.35
C THR A 2 39.04 -0.76 -18.82
N LYS A 3 39.33 -1.57 -17.80
CA LYS A 3 38.36 -2.40 -17.09
C LYS A 3 37.47 -1.46 -16.29
N THR A 4 36.23 -1.23 -16.75
CA THR A 4 35.24 -0.49 -15.97
C THR A 4 34.87 -1.39 -14.80
N GLU A 5 35.41 -1.09 -13.62
CA GLU A 5 34.92 -1.70 -12.39
C GLU A 5 33.46 -1.27 -12.22
N ASP A 6 32.56 -2.25 -12.20
CA ASP A 6 31.12 -2.04 -12.01
C ASP A 6 30.89 -1.46 -10.61
N LEU A 7 30.92 -0.13 -10.51
CA LEU A 7 30.59 0.61 -9.31
C LEU A 7 29.10 0.41 -9.02
N THR A 8 28.80 -0.50 -8.08
CA THR A 8 27.44 -0.73 -7.61
C THR A 8 27.15 0.15 -6.41
N VAL A 9 25.99 0.84 -6.43
CA VAL A 9 25.57 1.70 -5.33
C VAL A 9 24.54 0.95 -4.49
N VAL A 10 24.83 0.77 -3.21
CA VAL A 10 23.94 0.07 -2.28
C VAL A 10 22.96 1.07 -1.67
N CYS A 11 21.66 0.77 -1.74
CA CYS A 11 20.65 1.60 -1.10
C CYS A 11 20.77 1.52 0.43
N LEU A 12 20.93 2.64 1.13
CA LEU A 12 21.00 2.68 2.59
C LEU A 12 19.69 2.28 3.30
N SER A 13 18.55 2.37 2.60
CA SER A 13 17.23 2.07 3.18
C SER A 13 16.84 0.59 3.15
N CYS A 14 17.24 -0.15 2.11
CA CYS A 14 16.84 -1.55 1.92
C CYS A 14 17.98 -2.47 1.49
N LEU A 15 19.22 -1.96 1.46
CA LEU A 15 20.46 -2.66 1.10
C LEU A 15 20.42 -3.33 -0.29
N THR A 16 19.50 -2.91 -1.15
CA THR A 16 19.42 -3.41 -2.51
C THR A 16 20.52 -2.76 -3.37
N PRO A 17 21.30 -3.53 -4.14
CA PRO A 17 22.27 -2.97 -5.08
C PRO A 17 21.54 -2.36 -6.28
N ASN A 18 21.91 -1.14 -6.67
CA ASN A 18 21.36 -0.42 -7.81
C ASN A 18 22.50 -0.03 -8.77
N ALA A 19 22.14 0.27 -10.02
CA ALA A 19 23.10 0.76 -10.99
C ALA A 19 23.55 2.18 -10.57
N PRO A 20 24.80 2.58 -10.85
CA PRO A 20 25.30 3.90 -10.48
C PRO A 20 24.56 5.05 -11.21
N ALA A 21 23.88 4.75 -12.31
CA ALA A 21 23.03 5.68 -13.05
C ALA A 21 21.61 5.82 -12.48
N ASP A 22 21.18 4.95 -11.57
CA ASP A 22 19.83 5.00 -10.99
C ASP A 22 19.75 6.14 -9.97
N THR A 23 18.77 7.05 -10.10
CA THR A 23 18.52 8.12 -9.13
C THR A 23 17.71 7.66 -7.92
N GLU A 24 16.96 6.58 -8.08
CA GLU A 24 16.05 6.01 -7.09
C GLU A 24 16.27 4.51 -6.99
N CYS A 25 16.05 3.96 -5.79
CA CYS A 25 16.16 2.53 -5.59
C CYS A 25 15.05 1.79 -6.33
N ARG A 26 15.41 0.78 -7.13
CA ARG A 26 14.45 -0.03 -7.88
C ARG A 26 13.46 -0.79 -6.99
N ARG A 27 13.82 -1.06 -5.74
CA ARG A 27 13.01 -1.83 -4.78
C ARG A 27 12.15 -0.93 -3.89
N CYS A 28 12.79 -0.03 -3.14
CA CYS A 28 12.09 0.79 -2.14
C CYS A 28 11.78 2.21 -2.61
N ARG A 29 12.23 2.59 -3.82
CA ARG A 29 12.13 3.95 -4.38
C ARG A 29 12.71 5.07 -3.51
N ALA A 30 13.55 4.73 -2.53
CA ALA A 30 14.34 5.73 -1.80
C ALA A 30 15.34 6.40 -2.76
N SER A 31 15.60 7.69 -2.57
CA SER A 31 16.61 8.39 -3.36
C SER A 31 18.00 7.81 -3.07
N LEU A 32 18.77 7.52 -4.13
CA LEU A 32 20.13 6.99 -4.02
C LEU A 32 21.19 8.11 -4.04
N LYS A 33 20.80 9.30 -4.49
CA LYS A 33 21.69 10.45 -4.47
C LYS A 33 21.76 11.01 -3.04
N SER A 34 22.96 11.06 -2.50
CA SER A 34 23.33 11.94 -1.39
C SER A 34 23.23 13.40 -1.86
N GLY A 35 22.01 13.87 -2.08
CA GLY A 35 21.74 15.27 -2.41
C GLY A 35 21.98 16.11 -1.17
N SER A 36 22.77 17.17 -1.35
CA SER A 36 23.10 18.18 -0.36
C SER A 36 21.88 18.52 0.53
N SER A 37 22.05 18.60 1.85
CA SER A 37 20.99 18.89 2.82
C SER A 37 20.36 20.30 2.70
N LEU A 38 20.57 20.97 1.57
CA LEU A 38 20.13 22.33 1.26
C LEU A 38 19.01 22.37 0.21
N ASP A 39 18.56 21.23 -0.32
CA ASP A 39 17.43 21.20 -1.27
C ASP A 39 16.10 20.90 -0.54
N PRO A 40 15.26 21.91 -0.25
CA PRO A 40 14.01 21.73 0.50
C PRO A 40 13.01 20.81 -0.22
N LEU A 41 13.15 20.62 -1.55
CA LEU A 41 12.31 19.69 -2.30
C LEU A 41 12.66 18.21 -2.04
N GLN A 42 13.87 17.89 -1.60
CA GLN A 42 14.23 16.53 -1.23
C GLN A 42 13.64 16.14 0.12
N THR A 43 13.67 17.03 1.12
CA THR A 43 13.05 16.80 2.43
C THR A 43 11.56 16.44 2.31
N ILE A 44 10.81 17.16 1.48
CA ILE A 44 9.37 16.89 1.27
C ILE A 44 9.15 15.51 0.62
N ARG A 45 10.03 15.08 -0.29
CA ARG A 45 9.92 13.77 -0.93
C ARG A 45 10.28 12.63 0.02
N ASP A 46 11.29 12.82 0.87
CA ASP A 46 11.72 11.81 1.84
C ASP A 46 10.70 11.65 2.98
N GLU A 47 10.05 12.74 3.41
CA GLU A 47 8.90 12.67 4.32
C GLU A 47 7.74 11.90 3.69
N GLY A 48 7.44 12.14 2.40
CA GLY A 48 6.42 11.40 1.67
C GLY A 48 6.70 9.89 1.54
N ALA A 49 7.97 9.51 1.41
CA ALA A 49 8.38 8.10 1.38
C ALA A 49 8.22 7.42 2.75
N LEU A 50 8.49 8.13 3.84
CA LEU A 50 8.21 7.66 5.21
C LEU A 50 6.71 7.50 5.46
N PHE A 51 5.88 8.43 4.99
CA PHE A 51 4.42 8.28 5.08
C PHE A 51 3.91 7.06 4.30
N ARG A 52 4.44 6.80 3.10
CA ARG A 52 4.10 5.57 2.34
C ARG A 52 4.50 4.31 3.09
N LYS A 53 5.70 4.29 3.69
CA LYS A 53 6.18 3.15 4.51
C LYS A 53 5.36 2.96 5.79
N ALA A 54 4.84 4.04 6.37
CA ALA A 54 3.94 4.01 7.52
C ALA A 54 2.52 3.51 7.16
N VAL A 55 2.08 3.73 5.92
CA VAL A 55 0.80 3.25 5.39
C VAL A 55 0.91 1.84 4.79
N ASP A 56 2.11 1.41 4.34
CA ASP A 56 2.42 0.04 3.89
C ASP A 56 2.53 -0.97 5.05
N GLY A 57 2.44 -0.53 6.30
CA GLY A 57 2.32 -1.42 7.46
C GLY A 57 0.96 -2.12 7.51
N PRO A 58 0.84 -3.30 8.15
CA PRO A 58 -0.43 -4.00 8.26
C PRO A 58 -1.48 -3.04 8.83
N PRO A 59 -2.65 -2.91 8.18
CA PRO A 59 -3.64 -1.90 8.54
C PRO A 59 -3.91 -1.96 10.05
N LYS A 60 -3.57 -0.91 10.78
CA LYS A 60 -3.62 -0.95 12.24
C LYS A 60 -5.08 -0.90 12.68
N LEU A 61 -5.45 -1.74 13.65
CA LEU A 61 -6.78 -1.77 14.28
C LEU A 61 -7.21 -0.35 14.75
N ILE A 62 -6.22 0.49 15.08
CA ILE A 62 -6.40 1.91 15.44
C ILE A 62 -7.10 2.74 14.35
N VAL A 63 -6.87 2.44 13.06
CA VAL A 63 -7.51 3.14 11.94
C VAL A 63 -8.99 2.79 11.89
N VAL A 64 -9.32 1.51 12.11
CA VAL A 64 -10.71 1.04 12.15
C VAL A 64 -11.45 1.68 13.33
N ILE A 65 -10.82 1.72 14.51
CA ILE A 65 -11.38 2.38 15.70
C ILE A 65 -11.56 3.89 15.45
N GLY A 66 -10.58 4.56 14.87
CA GLY A 66 -10.66 5.99 14.55
C GLY A 66 -11.81 6.32 13.60
N VAL A 67 -12.01 5.51 12.56
CA VAL A 67 -13.14 5.66 11.64
C VAL A 67 -14.47 5.38 12.35
N TRP A 68 -14.53 4.38 13.23
CA TRP A 68 -15.74 4.11 14.03
C TRP A 68 -16.09 5.24 14.99
N VAL A 69 -15.12 5.85 15.66
CA VAL A 69 -15.36 6.99 16.55
C VAL A 69 -15.79 8.24 15.76
N LEU A 70 -15.22 8.45 14.58
CA LEU A 70 -15.57 9.58 13.71
C LEU A 70 -16.96 9.44 13.09
N PHE A 71 -17.36 8.25 12.65
CA PHE A 71 -18.60 8.06 11.88
C PHE A 71 -19.74 7.41 12.68
N GLY A 72 -19.44 6.67 13.74
CA GLY A 72 -20.43 5.97 14.56
C GLY A 72 -21.48 6.90 15.19
N PRO A 73 -21.09 7.99 15.87
CA PRO A 73 -22.04 8.94 16.46
C PRO A 73 -22.97 9.56 15.40
N TRP A 74 -22.44 9.87 14.20
CA TRP A 74 -23.24 10.43 13.11
C TRP A 74 -24.31 9.46 12.62
N ILE A 75 -23.98 8.17 12.49
CA ILE A 75 -24.95 7.15 12.12
C ILE A 75 -26.09 7.09 13.15
N LEU A 76 -25.78 7.13 14.45
CA LEU A 76 -26.79 7.12 15.51
C LEU A 76 -27.69 8.37 15.45
N VAL A 77 -27.11 9.55 15.22
CA VAL A 77 -27.87 10.81 15.09
C VAL A 77 -28.81 10.75 13.88
N ILE A 78 -28.34 10.26 12.73
CA ILE A 78 -29.17 10.14 11.52
C ILE A 78 -30.35 9.17 11.76
N ILE A 79 -30.09 8.01 12.34
CA ILE A 79 -31.15 7.03 12.65
C ILE A 79 -32.18 7.61 13.63
N ALA A 80 -31.72 8.30 14.67
CA ALA A 80 -32.60 8.94 15.64
C ALA A 80 -33.45 10.05 14.99
N LEU A 81 -32.84 10.84 14.11
CA LEU A 81 -33.52 11.90 13.37
C LEU A 81 -34.57 11.33 12.41
N GLU A 82 -34.23 10.29 11.64
CA GLU A 82 -35.16 9.61 10.73
C GLU A 82 -36.33 8.99 11.48
N TYR A 83 -36.07 8.31 12.60
CA TYR A 83 -37.13 7.75 13.44
C TYR A 83 -38.08 8.82 13.97
N TRP A 84 -37.55 9.95 14.42
CA TRP A 84 -38.34 11.07 14.92
C TRP A 84 -39.17 11.71 13.80
N LEU A 85 -38.61 11.82 12.59
CA LEU A 85 -39.30 12.36 11.42
C LEU A 85 -40.48 11.47 10.98
N ILE A 86 -40.29 10.15 10.97
CA ILE A 86 -41.34 9.18 10.63
C ILE A 86 -42.50 9.27 11.64
N ALA A 87 -42.21 9.52 12.92
CA ALA A 87 -43.21 9.64 13.97
C ALA A 87 -44.13 10.87 13.82
N ILE A 88 -43.67 11.94 13.16
CA ILE A 88 -44.42 13.19 12.96
C ILE A 88 -45.31 13.12 11.71
N GLY A 89 -45.05 12.18 10.80
CA GLY A 89 -45.83 11.92 9.60
C GLY A 89 -45.06 12.16 8.30
N PRO A 90 -45.51 11.58 7.17
CA PRO A 90 -44.77 11.63 5.91
C PRO A 90 -44.90 13.00 5.24
N ASP A 91 -43.88 13.83 5.40
CA ASP A 91 -43.67 15.03 4.60
C ASP A 91 -42.70 14.74 3.44
N LEU A 92 -42.86 15.43 2.30
CA LEU A 92 -42.00 15.28 1.12
C LEU A 92 -40.53 15.55 1.47
N VAL A 93 -40.31 16.55 2.34
CA VAL A 93 -38.99 16.89 2.87
C VAL A 93 -38.40 15.70 3.63
N GLY A 94 -39.20 15.00 4.43
CA GLY A 94 -38.76 13.84 5.19
C GLY A 94 -38.36 12.65 4.32
N VAL A 95 -39.08 12.40 3.22
CA VAL A 95 -38.72 11.35 2.26
C VAL A 95 -37.38 11.66 1.57
N ILE A 96 -37.12 12.92 1.23
CA ILE A 96 -35.84 13.34 0.64
C ILE A 96 -34.68 13.15 1.63
N PHE A 97 -34.87 13.56 2.89
CA PHE A 97 -33.87 13.37 3.94
C PHE A 97 -33.61 11.88 4.22
N MET A 98 -34.65 11.04 4.22
CA MET A 98 -34.51 9.59 4.38
C MET A 98 -33.70 8.96 3.23
N LEU A 99 -33.95 9.36 1.98
CA LEU A 99 -33.18 8.87 0.83
C LEU A 99 -31.71 9.33 0.90
N ALA A 100 -31.48 10.59 1.29
CA ALA A 100 -30.13 11.12 1.47
C ALA A 100 -29.38 10.40 2.61
N GLY A 101 -30.04 10.19 3.75
CA GLY A 101 -29.51 9.46 4.91
C GLY A 101 -29.16 8.02 4.55
N ALA A 102 -30.06 7.31 3.88
CA ALA A 102 -29.82 5.96 3.38
C ALA A 102 -28.62 5.90 2.41
N ALA A 103 -28.51 6.85 1.48
CA ALA A 103 -27.37 6.91 0.55
C ALA A 103 -26.05 7.16 1.28
N LEU A 104 -26.04 8.06 2.27
CA LEU A 104 -24.87 8.37 3.09
C LEU A 104 -24.45 7.18 3.96
N PHE A 105 -25.43 6.46 4.52
CA PHE A 105 -25.22 5.23 5.28
C PHE A 105 -24.59 4.14 4.41
N ILE A 106 -25.12 3.90 3.20
CA ILE A 106 -24.55 2.93 2.25
C ILE A 106 -23.11 3.33 1.88
N PHE A 107 -22.84 4.62 1.66
CA PHE A 107 -21.50 5.11 1.38
C PHE A 107 -20.53 4.88 2.54
N ALA A 108 -20.95 5.21 3.77
CA ALA A 108 -20.18 4.97 4.98
C ALA A 108 -19.91 3.47 5.20
N ALA A 109 -20.93 2.63 5.05
CA ALA A 109 -20.81 1.17 5.14
C ALA A 109 -19.86 0.62 4.07
N LYS A 110 -19.91 1.13 2.84
CA LYS A 110 -18.98 0.75 1.76
C LYS A 110 -17.53 1.14 2.10
N MET A 111 -17.32 2.33 2.65
CA MET A 111 -15.99 2.76 3.10
C MET A 111 -15.48 1.89 4.26
N LEU A 112 -16.32 1.58 5.23
CA LEU A 112 -16.02 0.64 6.31
C LEU A 112 -15.69 -0.77 5.78
N TYR A 113 -16.48 -1.27 4.84
CA TYR A 113 -16.27 -2.58 4.25
C TYR A 113 -15.00 -2.62 3.43
N SER A 114 -14.68 -1.57 2.65
CA SER A 114 -13.44 -1.48 1.88
C SER A 114 -12.20 -1.50 2.78
N THR A 115 -12.23 -0.73 3.87
CA THR A 115 -11.13 -0.67 4.85
C THR A 115 -10.98 -1.99 5.61
N THR A 116 -12.10 -2.58 6.05
CA THR A 116 -12.12 -3.87 6.75
C THR A 116 -11.74 -5.03 5.84
N SER A 117 -12.19 -5.06 4.59
CA SER A 117 -11.86 -6.11 3.62
C SER A 117 -10.37 -6.10 3.28
N LYS A 118 -9.75 -4.92 3.13
CA LYS A 118 -8.30 -4.80 2.97
C LYS A 118 -7.54 -5.32 4.19
N TYR A 119 -8.05 -5.03 5.40
CA TYR A 119 -7.49 -5.58 6.65
C TYR A 119 -7.60 -7.10 6.73
N LEU A 120 -8.78 -7.65 6.43
CA LEU A 120 -9.01 -9.10 6.47
C LEU A 120 -8.20 -9.84 5.40
N ARG A 121 -8.05 -9.27 4.20
CA ARG A 121 -7.18 -9.83 3.14
C ARG A 121 -5.71 -9.83 3.54
N ALA A 122 -5.25 -8.79 4.24
CA ALA A 122 -3.89 -8.73 4.77
C ALA A 122 -3.67 -9.74 5.92
N LYS A 123 -4.67 -9.95 6.78
CA LYS A 123 -4.62 -10.94 7.86
C LYS A 123 -4.67 -12.39 7.36
N ASN A 124 -5.44 -12.63 6.30
CA ASN A 124 -5.59 -13.96 5.70
C ASN A 124 -4.48 -14.31 4.71
N ALA A 125 -3.59 -13.37 4.38
CA ALA A 125 -2.33 -13.71 3.75
C ALA A 125 -1.53 -14.52 4.79
N PRO A 126 -1.33 -15.83 4.58
CA PRO A 126 -0.60 -16.65 5.53
C PRO A 126 0.77 -16.00 5.73
N SER A 127 1.14 -15.75 6.98
CA SER A 127 2.47 -15.36 7.37
C SER A 127 3.44 -16.50 7.04
N THR A 128 3.88 -16.56 5.78
CA THR A 128 5.12 -17.23 5.37
C THR A 128 6.26 -16.47 6.03
N GLY A 129 6.47 -16.69 7.32
CA GLY A 129 7.41 -15.90 8.11
C GLY A 129 7.51 -16.35 9.57
N ASP A 130 7.28 -17.63 9.85
CA ASP A 130 7.62 -18.24 11.13
C ASP A 130 8.28 -19.62 10.93
N ASP A 131 9.08 -19.76 9.87
CA ASP A 131 9.98 -20.91 9.63
C ASP A 131 11.44 -20.46 9.38
N ASP A 132 11.83 -19.22 9.70
CA ASP A 132 13.23 -18.76 9.66
C ASP A 132 13.98 -19.01 10.98
N ARG A 133 13.60 -20.05 11.74
CA ARG A 133 14.34 -20.53 12.94
C ARG A 133 14.83 -21.99 12.87
N ALA A 134 14.78 -22.62 11.70
CA ALA A 134 15.64 -23.75 11.39
C ALA A 134 16.85 -23.20 10.59
N SER A 135 17.90 -22.78 11.27
CA SER A 135 19.10 -23.62 11.43
C SER A 135 19.69 -24.04 10.08
N ASP A 136 20.85 -23.46 9.78
CA ASP A 136 21.89 -23.99 8.89
C ASP A 136 21.54 -24.20 7.41
N SER A 137 21.95 -23.24 6.59
CA SER A 137 22.49 -23.56 5.27
C SER A 137 23.69 -22.67 4.97
N PRO A 138 24.92 -23.13 5.26
CA PRO A 138 26.11 -22.46 4.79
C PRO A 138 26.21 -22.68 3.27
N LEU A 139 26.50 -21.61 2.53
CA LEU A 139 27.03 -21.65 1.17
C LEU A 139 26.25 -22.51 0.16
N ARG A 140 25.17 -21.95 -0.40
CA ARG A 140 24.64 -22.42 -1.70
C ARG A 140 24.86 -21.37 -2.79
N GLU A 141 26.10 -21.35 -3.22
CA GLU A 141 26.52 -21.42 -4.62
C GLU A 141 25.48 -21.01 -5.69
N SER A 142 25.78 -19.88 -6.33
CA SER A 142 25.78 -19.70 -7.79
C SER A 142 24.78 -20.53 -8.60
N GLY A 143 23.65 -19.91 -8.92
CA GLY A 143 22.69 -20.43 -9.89
C GLY A 143 21.87 -19.32 -10.53
N ARG A 144 22.52 -18.29 -11.09
CA ARG A 144 21.87 -17.31 -11.97
C ARG A 144 21.46 -18.01 -13.26
N GLN A 145 20.26 -18.57 -13.28
CA GLN A 145 19.67 -19.18 -14.47
C GLN A 145 19.04 -18.07 -15.34
N PRO A 146 19.56 -17.79 -16.54
CA PRO A 146 19.04 -16.72 -17.38
C PRO A 146 17.75 -17.18 -18.08
N ASP A 147 16.61 -16.65 -17.62
CA ASP A 147 15.27 -16.79 -18.23
C ASP A 147 15.13 -16.05 -19.60
N GLY A 148 16.26 -15.74 -20.25
CA GLY A 148 16.30 -15.02 -21.54
C GLY A 148 16.17 -15.92 -22.76
N GLU A 149 16.51 -17.20 -22.67
CA GLU A 149 16.64 -18.06 -23.86
C GLU A 149 15.27 -18.52 -24.43
N LYS A 150 14.27 -18.73 -23.57
CA LYS A 150 12.95 -19.21 -24.03
C LYS A 150 12.20 -18.15 -24.83
N ARG A 151 12.43 -16.86 -24.55
CA ARG A 151 11.78 -15.73 -25.23
C ARG A 151 12.31 -15.51 -26.65
N TRP A 152 13.56 -15.87 -26.93
CA TRP A 152 14.15 -15.76 -28.27
C TRP A 152 13.65 -16.86 -29.22
N ARG A 153 13.51 -18.11 -28.74
CA ARG A 153 13.02 -19.23 -29.57
C ARG A 153 11.57 -19.05 -30.04
N GLN A 154 10.73 -18.34 -29.29
CA GLN A 154 9.35 -18.07 -29.70
C GLN A 154 9.26 -17.00 -30.81
N ARG A 155 10.23 -16.09 -30.93
CA ARG A 155 10.20 -15.03 -31.95
C ARG A 155 10.54 -15.57 -33.34
N VAL A 156 11.56 -16.44 -33.45
CA VAL A 156 12.02 -17.01 -34.73
C VAL A 156 10.99 -17.94 -35.38
N ARG A 157 10.08 -18.55 -34.61
CA ARG A 157 9.00 -19.40 -35.15
C ARG A 157 7.83 -18.65 -35.78
N ARG A 158 7.69 -17.34 -35.54
CA ARG A 158 6.62 -16.52 -36.15
C ARG A 158 7.02 -15.91 -37.50
N GLU A 159 8.30 -15.99 -37.87
CA GLU A 159 8.85 -15.37 -39.08
C GLU A 159 9.18 -16.39 -40.18
N ARG A 160 8.77 -17.66 -40.03
CA ARG A 160 8.72 -18.67 -41.09
C ARG A 160 7.27 -19.04 -41.37
#